data_AF-A0A2T0WVA6-F1
#
_entry.id   AF-A0A2T0WVA6-F1
#
_cell.length_a   1.000
_cell.length_b   1.000
_cell.length_c   1.000
_cell.angle_alpha   90.00
_cell.angle_beta   90.00
_cell.angle_gamma   90.00
#
_symmetry.space_group_name_H-M   'P 1'
#
loop_
_entity.id
_entity.type
_entity.pdbx_description
1 polymer ?
#
loop_
_entity_poly.entity_id
_entity_poly.type
_entity_poly.pdbx_seq_one_letter_code
_entity_poly.pdbx_strand_id
1 'polypeptide(L)'
;MIKTNLKKLLLRAGLEEARPTEEALEKMEISRRRFTQLLENTNKTPINVHELESIKKWISGFQMVDTDLLVGEIAEKSCLTEKLGLIK
;
A
#
# COMPACT_ATOMS: atom_id res chain seq x y z
N MET A 1 16.93 21.53 -1.55
CA MET A 1 16.27 20.47 -0.75
C MET A 1 15.26 19.75 -1.63
N ILE A 2 15.36 18.42 -1.75
CA ILE A 2 14.37 17.61 -2.46
C ILE A 2 13.12 17.55 -1.56
N LYS A 3 12.03 18.22 -1.97
CA LYS A 3 10.74 18.14 -1.27
C LYS A 3 10.08 16.82 -1.63
N THR A 4 9.86 15.96 -0.64
CA THR A 4 9.17 14.68 -0.85
C THR A 4 7.66 14.91 -0.80
N ASN A 5 6.99 14.76 -1.95
CA ASN A 5 5.53 14.80 -2.03
C ASN A 5 4.92 13.44 -1.65
N LEU A 6 5.42 12.81 -0.58
CA LEU A 6 5.02 11.45 -0.20
C LEU A 6 3.52 11.35 0.05
N LYS A 7 2.96 12.36 0.72
CA LYS A 7 1.51 12.48 0.94
C LYS A 7 0.72 12.48 -0.36
N LYS A 8 1.20 13.16 -1.43
CA LYS A 8 0.52 13.15 -2.74
C LYS A 8 0.66 11.81 -3.46
N LEU A 9 1.77 11.10 -3.26
CA LEU A 9 1.97 9.76 -3.82
C LEU A 9 1.02 8.76 -3.16
N LEU A 10 0.90 8.81 -1.83
CA LEU A 10 -0.06 7.98 -1.09
C LEU A 10 -1.50 8.31 -1.48
N LEU A 11 -1.84 9.59 -1.60
CA LEU A 11 -3.16 10.03 -2.06
C LEU A 11 -3.47 9.53 -3.48
N ARG A 12 -2.52 9.63 -4.41
CA ARG A 12 -2.66 9.06 -5.77
C ARG A 12 -2.81 7.54 -5.78
N ALA A 13 -2.27 6.86 -4.78
CA ALA A 13 -2.39 5.42 -4.62
C ALA A 13 -3.65 5.00 -3.84
N GLY A 14 -4.48 5.95 -3.36
CA GLY A 14 -5.64 5.65 -2.50
C GLY A 14 -5.26 5.20 -1.09
N LEU A 15 -4.03 5.46 -0.65
CA LEU A 15 -3.43 4.99 0.61
C LEU A 15 -3.30 6.11 1.65
N GLU A 16 -4.25 7.06 1.70
CA GLU A 16 -4.16 8.26 2.54
C GLU A 16 -3.94 7.96 4.03
N GLU A 17 -4.54 6.88 4.53
CA GLU A 17 -4.42 6.43 5.91
C GLU A 17 -3.40 5.30 6.12
N ALA A 18 -2.76 4.83 5.04
CA ALA A 18 -1.84 3.71 5.13
C ALA A 18 -0.58 4.11 5.91
N ARG A 19 -0.35 3.41 7.02
CA ARG A 19 0.87 3.51 7.81
C ARG A 19 1.65 2.20 7.70
N PRO A 20 2.97 2.26 7.47
CA PRO A 20 3.80 1.06 7.46
C PRO A 20 3.81 0.42 8.85
N THR A 21 3.73 -0.90 8.87
CA THR A 21 3.94 -1.72 10.07
C THR A 21 5.40 -1.67 10.52
N GLU A 22 5.69 -2.13 11.75
CA GLU A 22 7.06 -2.26 12.26
C GLU A 22 7.94 -3.07 11.27
N GLU A 23 7.44 -4.20 10.79
CA GLU A 23 8.14 -5.07 9.82
C GLU A 23 8.40 -4.37 8.48
N ALA A 24 7.46 -3.54 8.00
CA ALA A 24 7.65 -2.79 6.77
C ALA A 24 8.70 -1.68 6.96
N LEU A 25 8.73 -1.04 8.13
CA LEU A 25 9.74 -0.05 8.50
C LEU A 25 11.14 -0.68 8.58
N GLU A 26 11.25 -1.88 9.17
CA GLU A 26 12.51 -2.65 9.20
C GLU A 26 12.98 -3.01 7.78
N LYS A 27 12.09 -3.52 6.92
CA LYS A 27 12.41 -3.83 5.51
C LYS A 27 12.82 -2.61 4.69
N MET A 28 12.26 -1.44 5.02
CA MET A 28 12.63 -0.17 4.38
C MET A 28 13.89 0.44 4.98
N GLU A 29 14.39 -0.07 6.10
CA GLU A 29 15.48 0.50 6.90
C GLU A 29 15.21 1.95 7.34
N ILE A 30 13.94 2.27 7.56
CA ILE A 30 13.48 3.63 7.91
C ILE A 30 12.80 3.58 9.28
N SER A 31 13.18 4.49 10.18
CA SER A 31 12.47 4.63 11.46
C SER A 31 11.06 5.22 11.27
N ARG A 32 10.12 4.86 12.15
CA ARG A 32 8.77 5.45 12.16
C ARG A 32 8.80 6.97 12.17
N ARG A 33 9.70 7.56 12.98
CA ARG A 33 9.91 9.01 13.05
C ARG A 33 10.35 9.58 11.70
N ARG A 34 11.30 8.93 11.03
CA ARG A 34 11.79 9.34 9.72
C ARG A 34 10.68 9.29 8.68
N PHE A 35 9.88 8.22 8.66
CA PHE A 35 8.73 8.10 7.78
C PHE A 35 7.71 9.23 7.99
N THR A 36 7.38 9.57 9.25
CA THR A 36 6.48 10.69 9.56
C THR A 36 7.03 12.02 9.07
N GLN A 37 8.33 12.27 9.26
CA GLN A 37 8.97 13.49 8.74
C GLN A 37 8.90 13.55 7.20
N LEU A 38 9.07 12.42 6.52
CA LEU A 38 8.95 12.30 5.06
C LEU A 38 7.53 12.58 4.58
N LEU A 39 6.54 12.13 5.34
CA LEU A 39 5.11 12.30 5.07
C LEU A 39 4.63 13.75 5.29
N GLU A 40 5.07 14.38 6.38
CA GLU A 40 4.74 15.76 6.73
C GLU A 40 5.63 16.79 6.01
N ASN A 41 6.65 16.31 5.29
CA ASN A 41 7.67 17.13 4.63
C ASN A 41 8.37 18.08 5.60
N THR A 42 8.49 17.68 6.87
CA THR A 42 9.17 18.39 7.96
C THR A 42 10.64 18.01 8.07
N ASN A 43 11.16 17.26 7.10
CA ASN A 43 12.55 16.82 7.05
C ASN A 43 13.51 18.00 6.99
N LYS A 44 14.48 18.02 7.90
CA LYS A 44 15.64 18.91 7.81
C LYS A 44 16.74 18.36 6.90
N THR A 45 16.77 17.04 6.70
CA THR A 45 17.76 16.34 5.88
C THR A 45 17.16 15.87 4.56
N PRO A 46 17.94 15.88 3.46
CA PRO A 46 17.48 15.36 2.17
C PRO A 46 17.13 13.86 2.28
N ILE A 47 16.19 13.41 1.43
CA ILE A 47 15.88 11.99 1.27
C ILE A 47 17.00 11.30 0.49
N ASN A 48 17.39 10.09 0.91
CA ASN A 48 18.34 9.26 0.19
C ASN A 48 17.65 8.51 -0.96
N VAL A 49 18.40 8.15 -2.01
CA VAL A 49 17.91 7.34 -3.13
C VAL A 49 17.40 5.98 -2.64
N HIS A 50 18.13 5.35 -1.71
CA HIS A 50 17.70 4.10 -1.07
C HIS A 50 16.36 4.23 -0.35
N GLU A 51 16.17 5.31 0.42
CA GLU A 51 14.90 5.58 1.09
C GLU A 51 13.75 5.75 0.08
N LEU A 52 14.01 6.43 -1.05
CA LEU A 52 13.03 6.59 -2.13
C LEU A 52 12.66 5.26 -2.78
N GLU A 53 13.64 4.41 -3.09
CA GLU A 53 13.40 3.09 -3.69
C GLU A 53 12.63 2.16 -2.76
N SER A 54 12.98 2.15 -1.47
CA SER A 54 12.28 1.37 -0.45
C SER A 54 10.83 1.80 -0.29
N ILE A 55 10.55 3.11 -0.23
CA ILE A 55 9.17 3.61 -0.13
C ILE A 55 8.40 3.32 -1.42
N LYS A 56 9.05 3.44 -2.59
CA LYS A 56 8.43 3.07 -3.87
C LYS A 56 8.04 1.59 -3.89
N LYS A 57 8.94 0.69 -3.47
CA LYS A 57 8.67 -0.76 -3.35
C LYS A 57 7.52 -1.05 -2.41
N TRP A 58 7.49 -0.38 -1.25
CA TRP A 58 6.41 -0.54 -0.28
C TRP A 58 5.06 -0.11 -0.86
N ILE A 59 4.98 1.06 -1.50
CA ILE A 59 3.75 1.54 -2.15
C ILE A 59 3.31 0.60 -3.29
N SER A 60 4.24 0.13 -4.12
CA SER A 60 3.90 -0.83 -5.19
C SER A 60 3.42 -2.18 -4.66
N GLY A 61 3.83 -2.57 -3.44
CA GLY A 61 3.35 -3.79 -2.80
C GLY A 61 1.84 -3.77 -2.52
N PHE A 62 1.25 -2.59 -2.26
CA PHE A 62 -0.21 -2.47 -2.11
C PHE A 62 -0.94 -2.51 -3.45
N GLN A 63 -0.33 -1.99 -4.51
CA GLN A 63 -0.92 -2.03 -5.86
C GLN A 63 -0.91 -3.45 -6.46
N MET A 64 -0.03 -4.34 -5.98
CA MET A 64 -0.01 -5.76 -6.34
C MET A 64 -1.00 -6.63 -5.55
N VAL A 65 -1.76 -6.08 -4.59
CA VAL A 65 -2.89 -6.81 -4.01
C VAL A 65 -4.02 -6.75 -5.03
N ASP A 66 -3.95 -7.66 -6.00
CA ASP A 66 -4.94 -7.82 -7.05
C ASP A 66 -6.33 -7.94 -6.44
N THR A 67 -7.26 -7.17 -7.01
CA THR A 67 -8.67 -7.19 -6.66
C THR A 67 -9.26 -8.60 -6.84
N ASP A 68 -8.61 -9.44 -7.65
CA ASP A 68 -8.92 -10.85 -7.86
C ASP A 68 -8.78 -11.70 -6.59
N LEU A 69 -7.88 -11.34 -5.67
CA LEU A 69 -7.74 -12.01 -4.36
C LEU A 69 -8.88 -11.65 -3.39
N LEU A 70 -9.55 -10.51 -3.59
CA LEU A 70 -10.71 -10.08 -2.79
C LEU A 70 -12.05 -10.58 -3.35
N VAL A 71 -12.14 -10.83 -4.66
CA VAL A 71 -13.37 -11.29 -5.32
C VAL A 71 -13.53 -12.83 -5.26
N GLY A 72 -12.48 -13.56 -4.88
CA GLY A 72 -12.45 -15.03 -4.87
C GLY A 72 -13.45 -15.75 -3.94
N GLU A 73 -14.06 -15.09 -2.95
CA GLU A 73 -15.04 -15.76 -2.07
C GLU A 73 -16.52 -15.45 -2.39
N ILE A 74 -16.81 -14.45 -3.23
CA ILE A 74 -18.21 -14.04 -3.48
C ILE A 74 -18.75 -14.59 -4.82
N ALA A 75 -17.89 -14.97 -5.77
CA ALA A 75 -18.34 -15.35 -7.10
C ALA A 75 -18.74 -16.83 -7.28
N GLU A 76 -18.34 -17.76 -6.40
CA GLU A 76 -18.62 -19.19 -6.64
C GLU A 76 -20.00 -19.67 -6.17
N LYS A 77 -20.63 -19.00 -5.19
CA LYS A 77 -21.95 -19.45 -4.71
C LYS A 77 -23.10 -19.07 -5.63
N SER A 78 -22.95 -18.02 -6.45
CA SER A 78 -24.03 -17.52 -7.31
C SER A 78 -24.09 -18.23 -8.67
N CYS A 79 -23.03 -18.94 -9.08
CA CYS A 79 -22.96 -19.66 -10.35
C CYS A 79 -23.29 -21.16 -10.22
N LEU A 80 -23.15 -21.73 -9.03
CA LEU A 80 -23.43 -23.16 -8.80
C LEU A 80 -24.90 -23.48 -8.52
N THR A 81 -25.71 -22.50 -8.07
CA THR A 81 -27.15 -22.70 -7.84
C THR A 81 -27.96 -22.86 -9.13
N GLU A 82 -27.54 -22.23 -10.24
CA GLU A 82 -28.19 -22.44 -11.55
C GLU A 82 -27.75 -23.75 -12.22
N LYS A 83 -26.52 -24.24 -11.98
CA LYS A 83 -26.04 -25.51 -12.56
C LYS A 83 -26.49 -26.76 -11.81
N LEU A 84 -26.86 -26.66 -10.54
CA LEU A 84 -27.27 -27.82 -9.73
C LEU A 84 -28.78 -28.03 -9.67
N GLY A 85 -29.58 -27.26 -10.42
CA GLY A 85 -31.01 -27.52 -10.59
C GLY A 85 -31.81 -27.55 -9.28
N LEU A 86 -31.36 -26.82 -8.25
CA LEU A 86 -32.10 -26.68 -6.99
C LEU A 86 -33.06 -25.50 -7.08
N ILE A 87 -34.04 -25.64 -7.98
CA ILE A 87 -35.34 -25.00 -7.85
C ILE A 87 -36.38 -26.13 -7.79
N LYS A 88 -36.56 -26.66 -6.58
CA LYS A 88 -37.86 -26.71 -5.88
C LYS A 88 -37.65 -27.17 -4.44
#